data_AF-A0A914IAY5-F1
#
_entry.id   AF-A0A914IAY5-F1
#
_cell.length_a   1.000
_cell.length_b   1.000
_cell.length_c   1.000
_cell.angle_alpha   90.00
_cell.angle_beta   90.00
_cell.angle_gamma   90.00
#
_symmetry.space_group_name_H-M   'P 1'
#
loop_
_entity.id
_entity.type
_entity.pdbx_description
1 polymer ?
#
loop_
_entity_poly.entity_id
_entity_poly.type
_entity_poly.pdbx_seq_one_letter_code
_entity_poly.pdbx_strand_id
1 'polypeptide(L)'
;MLSNLAICVEFFVLFAAKFLTNASPEIDHKPETLDVNIEAMVEDAINWAHIHGLVIRTKEISPKNDIAMFMPFALFPTPFPREMFEQARDVQTAMQLLYFRVASDFEFLREHIQSVAASEDCIRRLLEIAQIVHDEGIKQPLTVVVMRSDYMCDVGKNEHTGEPVYGLKQIETNIGQIGGFFNAPYITNLHRRTMANAGLDTSNDFMPINEPDAMVVDALIMAWKAFGDKDAIILMVALKVYQTFQQYKMHYLLEKVSKNKIKIVQIPVHEVAEILTLDNDFSLRFGTQKVAVAFYRSQTGLNNPKYFAGQLMIERSTAIKIPSVTQILSAQKKIQQVLALPGMVERFFPSANEADMVATIRKTFTGLWGLDNPEDEATKSIIKDAIDHPDKYVLKPCREGGGHNFFGEKIPEKLREFSRAELGAHILMQKLAPLVVPNFLVRPLQDVQFENIVSELGIFGFLLGNVHTKSVQHNVQRGHYTRSKSQEAEEGALRPFSEEARLVEFRMCDLLKEWAFFNTRNSTRRASSEKGRRA
;
A
#
# COMPACT_ATOMS: atom_id res chain seq x y z
N MET A 1 -25.09 16.60 13.74
CA MET A 1 -24.23 16.07 12.65
C MET A 1 -22.75 16.01 13.06
N LEU A 2 -22.23 16.99 13.83
CA LEU A 2 -21.02 16.83 14.69
C LEU A 2 -21.24 15.90 15.91
N SER A 3 -22.51 15.72 16.30
CA SER A 3 -22.95 14.89 17.41
C SER A 3 -22.61 13.40 17.29
N ASN A 4 -22.50 12.82 16.09
CA ASN A 4 -22.27 11.37 15.97
C ASN A 4 -20.79 10.96 16.04
N LEU A 5 -19.85 11.84 15.69
CA LEU A 5 -18.42 11.56 15.86
C LEU A 5 -18.00 11.80 17.32
N ALA A 6 -18.54 12.84 17.96
CA ALA A 6 -18.38 13.07 19.39
C ALA A 6 -18.98 11.92 20.21
N ILE A 7 -20.15 11.37 19.82
CA ILE A 7 -20.74 10.20 20.48
C ILE A 7 -19.95 8.93 20.19
N CYS A 8 -19.46 8.66 18.97
CA CYS A 8 -18.65 7.47 18.71
C CYS A 8 -17.26 7.54 19.36
N VAL A 9 -16.64 8.72 19.41
CA VAL A 9 -15.39 8.95 20.13
C VAL A 9 -15.65 8.95 21.62
N GLU A 10 -16.71 9.57 22.16
CA GLU A 10 -17.13 9.42 23.56
C GLU A 10 -17.51 7.99 23.87
N PHE A 11 -18.14 7.21 22.99
CA PHE A 11 -18.44 5.80 23.27
C PHE A 11 -17.16 4.99 23.28
N PHE A 12 -16.25 5.21 22.33
CA PHE A 12 -14.96 4.52 22.26
C PHE A 12 -14.02 4.98 23.38
N VAL A 13 -14.09 6.25 23.80
CA VAL A 13 -13.38 6.88 24.92
C VAL A 13 -14.03 6.57 26.26
N LEU A 14 -15.35 6.41 26.38
CA LEU A 14 -16.05 5.96 27.60
C LEU A 14 -15.88 4.45 27.76
N PHE A 15 -15.84 3.70 26.67
CA PHE A 15 -15.47 2.29 26.61
C PHE A 15 -13.98 2.11 26.98
N ALA A 16 -13.08 2.95 26.45
CA ALA A 16 -11.66 2.94 26.80
C ALA A 16 -11.34 3.57 28.18
N ALA A 17 -12.11 4.55 28.66
CA ALA A 17 -11.90 5.22 29.94
C ALA A 17 -12.45 4.39 31.11
N LYS A 18 -13.55 3.63 30.91
CA LYS A 18 -13.98 2.62 31.88
C LYS A 18 -12.94 1.52 32.09
N PHE A 19 -12.10 1.25 31.09
CA PHE A 19 -11.02 0.27 31.15
C PHE A 19 -9.81 0.72 31.99
N LEU A 20 -9.65 2.02 32.29
CA LEU A 20 -8.43 2.54 32.94
C LEU A 20 -8.56 2.93 34.42
N THR A 21 -9.75 3.08 34.99
CA THR A 21 -9.86 3.68 36.34
C THR A 21 -10.45 2.83 37.45
N ASN A 22 -11.16 1.72 37.20
CA ASN A 22 -11.88 1.00 38.27
C ASN A 22 -12.68 1.93 39.23
N ALA A 23 -13.07 3.11 38.75
CA ALA A 23 -13.68 4.17 39.55
C ALA A 23 -14.81 4.81 38.75
N SER A 24 -16.02 4.70 39.30
CA SER A 24 -17.25 5.30 38.79
C SER A 24 -17.15 6.82 38.68
N PRO A 25 -17.71 7.41 37.62
CA PRO A 25 -18.43 8.65 37.72
C PRO A 25 -19.94 8.37 37.66
N GLU A 26 -20.69 9.00 38.56
CA GLU A 26 -22.15 9.04 38.52
C GLU A 26 -22.60 9.70 37.21
N ILE A 27 -23.06 8.87 36.27
CA ILE A 27 -23.91 9.29 35.17
C ILE A 27 -25.14 8.39 35.25
N ASP A 28 -26.27 9.00 35.62
CA ASP A 28 -27.57 8.34 35.71
C ASP A 28 -28.14 8.08 34.31
N HIS A 29 -27.58 7.07 33.66
CA HIS A 29 -28.26 6.29 32.64
C HIS A 29 -27.75 4.86 32.80
N LYS A 30 -28.64 3.96 33.23
CA LYS A 30 -28.40 2.51 33.38
C LYS A 30 -27.43 1.99 32.30
N PRO A 31 -26.13 1.77 32.63
CA PRO A 31 -25.24 1.14 31.70
C PRO A 31 -25.52 -0.35 31.83
N GLU A 32 -26.21 -0.93 30.86
CA GLU A 32 -26.01 -2.34 30.56
C GLU A 32 -24.52 -2.49 30.24
N THR A 33 -23.74 -2.89 31.24
CA THR A 33 -22.29 -3.08 31.12
C THR A 33 -22.09 -4.21 30.14
N LEU A 34 -21.68 -3.87 28.93
CA LEU A 34 -21.16 -4.83 27.98
C LEU A 34 -19.86 -5.37 28.58
N ASP A 35 -19.95 -6.54 29.20
CA ASP A 35 -18.86 -7.28 29.84
C ASP A 35 -17.97 -7.86 28.73
N VAL A 36 -17.13 -7.00 28.14
CA VAL A 36 -16.30 -7.35 26.98
C VAL A 36 -14.93 -7.82 27.45
N ASN A 37 -14.65 -9.11 27.31
CA ASN A 37 -13.33 -9.69 27.58
C ASN A 37 -12.40 -9.47 26.37
N ILE A 38 -11.51 -8.48 26.46
CA ILE A 38 -10.56 -8.13 25.38
C ILE A 38 -9.60 -9.27 25.06
N GLU A 39 -9.12 -10.02 26.04
CA GLU A 39 -8.22 -11.17 25.80
C GLU A 39 -8.93 -12.23 24.96
N ALA A 40 -10.18 -12.56 25.30
CA ALA A 40 -10.99 -13.50 24.54
C ALA A 40 -11.30 -12.98 23.12
N MET A 41 -11.53 -11.68 22.95
CA MET A 41 -11.73 -11.09 21.62
C MET A 41 -10.45 -11.13 20.77
N VAL A 42 -9.29 -10.87 21.37
CA VAL A 42 -8.00 -10.95 20.68
C VAL A 42 -7.73 -12.39 20.24
N GLU A 43 -7.97 -13.36 21.12
CA GLU A 43 -7.86 -14.78 20.77
C GLU A 43 -8.81 -15.17 19.63
N ASP A 44 -10.10 -14.76 19.68
CA ASP A 44 -11.06 -14.96 18.59
C ASP A 44 -10.58 -14.32 17.28
N ALA A 45 -10.10 -13.08 17.32
CA ALA A 45 -9.63 -12.34 16.16
C ALA A 45 -8.40 -12.99 15.51
N ILE A 46 -7.44 -13.48 16.32
CA ILE A 46 -6.26 -14.21 15.84
C ILE A 46 -6.68 -15.53 15.19
N ASN A 47 -7.55 -16.30 15.85
CA ASN A 47 -8.07 -17.56 15.31
C ASN A 47 -8.82 -17.34 13.99
N TRP A 48 -9.67 -16.31 13.94
CA TRP A 48 -10.39 -15.93 12.73
C TRP A 48 -9.41 -15.56 11.60
N ALA A 49 -8.37 -14.78 11.90
CA ALA A 49 -7.36 -14.40 10.93
C ALA A 49 -6.66 -15.61 10.31
N HIS A 50 -6.28 -16.61 11.12
CA HIS A 50 -5.70 -17.86 10.63
C HIS A 50 -6.68 -18.66 9.77
N ILE A 51 -7.92 -18.84 10.23
CA ILE A 51 -8.96 -19.62 9.52
C ILE A 51 -9.29 -19.02 8.15
N HIS A 52 -9.31 -17.69 8.05
CA HIS A 52 -9.70 -16.98 6.82
C HIS A 52 -8.49 -16.54 5.97
N GLY A 53 -7.28 -16.97 6.35
CA GLY A 53 -6.05 -16.71 5.62
C GLY A 53 -5.63 -15.24 5.61
N LEU A 54 -6.00 -14.45 6.63
CA LEU A 54 -5.41 -13.14 6.90
C LEU A 54 -4.02 -13.34 7.53
N VAL A 55 -3.12 -13.94 6.75
CA VAL A 55 -1.82 -14.42 7.20
C VAL A 55 -0.72 -13.96 6.25
N ILE A 56 0.50 -13.90 6.78
CA ILE A 56 1.74 -13.61 6.06
C ILE A 56 2.76 -14.70 6.36
N ARG A 57 3.76 -14.84 5.48
CA ARG A 57 4.85 -15.78 5.74
C ARG A 57 5.73 -15.26 6.87
N THR A 58 6.25 -16.21 7.64
CA THR A 58 7.24 -15.97 8.69
C THR A 58 8.59 -15.74 8.04
N LYS A 59 8.92 -14.47 7.70
CA LYS A 59 10.17 -14.14 6.99
C LYS A 59 11.42 -14.72 7.66
N GLU A 60 11.38 -14.89 8.97
CA GLU A 60 12.51 -15.28 9.81
C GLU A 60 12.65 -16.80 9.98
N ILE A 61 11.61 -17.60 9.68
CA ILE A 61 11.57 -19.02 10.06
C ILE A 61 11.78 -19.94 8.85
N SER A 62 11.23 -19.61 7.67
CA SER A 62 11.34 -20.51 6.51
C SER A 62 11.03 -19.86 5.15
N PRO A 63 11.79 -20.21 4.09
CA PRO A 63 11.45 -19.88 2.71
C PRO A 63 10.38 -20.83 2.13
N LYS A 64 9.65 -21.57 2.97
CA LYS A 64 8.49 -22.37 2.58
C LYS A 64 7.16 -21.79 3.10
N ASN A 65 6.03 -22.42 2.78
CA ASN A 65 4.69 -21.97 3.14
C ASN A 65 4.07 -22.82 4.28
N ASP A 66 4.89 -23.63 4.95
CA ASP A 66 4.49 -24.59 6.00
C ASP A 66 3.95 -23.88 7.24
N ILE A 67 4.49 -22.70 7.56
CA ILE A 67 4.12 -21.90 8.72
C ILE A 67 3.76 -20.48 8.25
N ALA A 68 2.67 -19.95 8.80
CA ALA A 68 2.22 -18.58 8.58
C ALA A 68 1.90 -17.92 9.93
N MET A 69 2.03 -16.60 9.99
CA MET A 69 1.59 -15.77 11.11
C MET A 69 0.43 -14.91 10.65
N PHE A 70 -0.51 -14.60 11.55
CA PHE A 70 -1.55 -13.62 11.23
C PHE A 70 -0.92 -12.27 10.84
N MET A 71 -1.57 -11.55 9.93
CA MET A 71 -1.15 -10.20 9.57
C MET A 71 -1.46 -9.26 10.74
N PRO A 72 -0.56 -8.33 11.14
CA PRO A 72 -0.88 -7.35 12.19
C PRO A 72 -2.15 -6.56 11.87
N PHE A 73 -2.98 -6.32 12.87
CA PHE A 73 -4.23 -5.58 12.74
C PHE A 73 -4.55 -4.75 13.99
N ALA A 74 -5.36 -3.70 13.82
CA ALA A 74 -6.05 -3.07 14.94
C ALA A 74 -7.29 -3.92 15.28
N LEU A 75 -7.57 -4.16 16.56
CA LEU A 75 -8.67 -5.04 16.98
C LEU A 75 -10.04 -4.51 16.53
N PHE A 76 -10.25 -3.20 16.69
CA PHE A 76 -11.46 -2.49 16.27
C PHE A 76 -11.22 -1.66 15.00
N PRO A 77 -12.27 -1.43 14.19
CA PRO A 77 -12.19 -0.45 13.10
C PRO A 77 -11.88 0.92 13.69
N THR A 78 -10.89 1.62 13.14
CA THR A 78 -10.54 2.95 13.65
C THR A 78 -11.56 3.97 13.16
N PRO A 79 -12.19 4.75 14.05
CA PRO A 79 -13.12 5.81 13.68
C PRO A 79 -12.53 6.77 12.63
N PHE A 80 -13.33 7.09 11.61
CA PHE A 80 -12.95 8.03 10.55
C PHE A 80 -14.16 8.89 10.17
N PRO A 81 -14.01 10.22 9.96
CA PRO A 81 -15.15 11.07 9.62
C PRO A 81 -15.81 10.67 8.29
N ARG A 82 -17.14 10.46 8.31
CA ARG A 82 -17.91 10.02 7.14
C ARG A 82 -17.71 10.92 5.92
N GLU A 83 -17.81 12.23 6.11
CA GLU A 83 -17.67 13.21 5.03
C GLU A 83 -16.30 13.12 4.36
N MET A 84 -15.23 12.89 5.14
CA MET A 84 -13.88 12.73 4.61
C MET A 84 -13.72 11.40 3.86
N PHE A 85 -14.36 10.32 4.34
CA PHE A 85 -14.36 9.03 3.65
C PHE A 85 -15.10 9.11 2.32
N GLU A 86 -16.28 9.74 2.30
CA GLU A 86 -17.08 9.95 1.09
C GLU A 86 -16.34 10.86 0.10
N GLN A 87 -15.72 11.95 0.56
CA GLN A 87 -14.87 12.80 -0.28
C GLN A 87 -13.73 12.00 -0.92
N ALA A 88 -13.06 11.12 -0.16
CA ALA A 88 -11.95 10.29 -0.68
C ALA A 88 -12.43 9.27 -1.71
N ARG A 89 -13.62 8.71 -1.48
CA ARG A 89 -14.27 7.77 -2.39
C ARG A 89 -14.66 8.45 -3.71
N ASP A 90 -15.30 9.60 -3.61
CA ASP A 90 -15.92 10.27 -4.76
C ASP A 90 -14.87 10.90 -5.69
N VAL A 91 -13.72 11.33 -5.16
CA VAL A 91 -12.60 11.86 -5.97
C VAL A 91 -11.78 10.77 -6.69
N GLN A 92 -11.94 9.50 -6.30
CA GLN A 92 -11.03 8.44 -6.77
C GLN A 92 -11.06 8.27 -8.30
N THR A 93 -12.24 8.27 -8.94
CA THR A 93 -12.34 8.09 -10.40
C THR A 93 -11.74 9.27 -11.17
N ALA A 94 -11.83 10.47 -10.61
CA ALA A 94 -11.15 11.67 -11.11
C ALA A 94 -9.63 11.53 -11.03
N MET A 95 -9.10 11.04 -9.91
CA MET A 95 -7.68 10.75 -9.74
C MET A 95 -7.20 9.67 -10.72
N GLN A 96 -7.98 8.62 -10.95
CA GLN A 96 -7.64 7.57 -11.91
C GLN A 96 -7.52 8.13 -13.33
N LEU A 97 -8.45 9.02 -13.71
CA LEU A 97 -8.44 9.68 -15.00
C LEU A 97 -7.26 10.65 -15.13
N LEU A 98 -6.92 11.41 -14.08
CA LEU A 98 -5.74 12.26 -14.05
C LEU A 98 -4.48 11.45 -14.33
N TYR A 99 -4.23 10.39 -13.56
CA TYR A 99 -3.01 9.60 -13.72
C TYR A 99 -3.00 8.77 -15.01
N PHE A 100 -4.16 8.38 -15.55
CA PHE A 100 -4.25 7.83 -16.91
C PHE A 100 -3.79 8.83 -17.98
N ARG A 101 -4.24 10.09 -17.89
CA ARG A 101 -3.84 11.15 -18.83
C ARG A 101 -2.37 11.53 -18.67
N VAL A 102 -1.87 11.64 -17.43
CA VAL A 102 -0.46 11.88 -17.11
C VAL A 102 0.42 10.77 -17.67
N ALA A 103 0.07 9.50 -17.43
CA ALA A 103 0.84 8.36 -17.93
C ALA A 103 0.86 8.24 -19.47
N SER A 104 -0.06 8.92 -20.15
CA SER A 104 -0.15 8.97 -21.61
C SER A 104 0.63 10.15 -22.23
N ASP A 105 1.14 11.08 -21.43
CA ASP A 105 1.96 12.22 -21.85
C ASP A 105 3.44 11.94 -21.56
N PHE A 106 4.11 11.22 -22.46
CA PHE A 106 5.51 10.81 -22.28
C PHE A 106 6.47 12.00 -22.17
N GLU A 107 6.24 13.07 -22.92
CA GLU A 107 7.09 14.27 -22.87
C GLU A 107 7.02 14.96 -21.51
N PHE A 108 5.81 15.09 -20.95
CA PHE A 108 5.64 15.60 -19.59
C PHE A 108 6.37 14.74 -18.54
N LEU A 109 6.24 13.40 -18.64
CA LEU A 109 6.95 12.50 -17.73
C LEU A 109 8.47 12.65 -17.85
N ARG A 110 8.99 12.65 -19.08
CA ARG A 110 10.43 12.77 -19.36
C ARG A 110 10.99 14.08 -18.81
N GLU A 111 10.28 15.19 -19.04
CA GLU A 111 10.67 16.52 -18.57
C GLU A 111 10.82 16.59 -17.04
N HIS A 112 9.88 16.02 -16.29
CA HIS A 112 9.85 16.18 -14.83
C HIS A 112 10.55 15.05 -14.06
N ILE A 113 10.70 13.87 -14.65
CA ILE A 113 11.39 12.74 -14.01
C ILE A 113 12.90 12.80 -14.19
N GLN A 114 13.41 13.49 -15.22
CA GLN A 114 14.87 13.54 -15.49
C GLN A 114 15.69 14.03 -14.29
N SER A 115 15.16 14.94 -13.46
CA SER A 115 15.84 15.43 -12.25
C SER A 115 16.03 14.31 -11.22
N VAL A 116 15.04 13.42 -11.09
CA VAL A 116 15.09 12.26 -10.21
C VAL A 116 16.03 11.20 -10.77
N ALA A 117 15.95 10.96 -12.08
CA ALA A 117 16.81 10.00 -12.78
C ALA A 117 18.30 10.33 -12.70
N ALA A 118 18.67 11.58 -12.39
CA ALA A 118 20.06 12.01 -12.24
C ALA A 118 20.78 11.36 -11.05
N SER A 119 20.05 11.00 -9.97
CA SER A 119 20.63 10.33 -8.79
C SER A 119 19.97 8.98 -8.46
N GLU A 120 18.82 8.65 -9.05
CA GLU A 120 18.11 7.39 -8.80
C GLU A 120 18.21 6.44 -10.00
N ASP A 121 19.13 5.48 -9.91
CA ASP A 121 19.42 4.48 -10.96
C ASP A 121 18.18 3.72 -11.45
N CYS A 122 17.32 3.31 -10.52
CA CYS A 122 16.10 2.58 -10.88
C CYS A 122 15.19 3.45 -11.76
N ILE A 123 14.96 4.70 -11.36
CA ILE A 123 14.12 5.64 -12.12
C ILE A 123 14.74 5.94 -13.48
N ARG A 124 16.05 6.11 -13.55
CA ARG A 124 16.78 6.29 -14.82
C ARG A 124 16.56 5.12 -15.77
N ARG A 125 16.67 3.89 -15.28
CA ARG A 125 16.43 2.67 -16.08
C ARG A 125 14.98 2.54 -16.53
N LEU A 126 14.01 2.89 -15.68
CA LEU A 126 12.59 2.91 -16.06
C LEU A 126 12.33 3.97 -17.15
N LEU A 127 12.95 5.15 -17.06
CA LEU A 127 12.87 6.19 -18.08
C LEU A 127 13.52 5.74 -19.40
N GLU A 128 14.66 5.04 -19.35
CA GLU A 128 15.29 4.42 -20.53
C GLU A 128 14.35 3.41 -21.21
N ILE A 129 13.69 2.53 -20.45
CA ILE A 129 12.70 1.58 -20.98
C ILE A 129 11.52 2.33 -21.63
N ALA A 130 11.00 3.36 -20.95
CA ALA A 130 9.90 4.16 -21.47
C ALA A 130 10.28 4.85 -22.80
N GLN A 131 11.50 5.39 -22.91
CA GLN A 131 12.02 5.99 -24.14
C GLN A 131 12.11 4.96 -25.26
N ILE A 132 12.68 3.77 -25.01
CA ILE A 132 12.76 2.70 -26.03
C ILE A 132 11.37 2.34 -26.56
N VAL A 133 10.39 2.16 -25.67
CA VAL A 133 9.02 1.79 -26.07
C VAL A 133 8.32 2.93 -26.81
N HIS A 134 8.58 4.18 -26.42
CA HIS A 134 8.08 5.35 -27.12
C HIS A 134 8.62 5.41 -28.56
N ASP A 135 9.94 5.29 -28.72
CA ASP A 135 10.63 5.37 -30.01
C ASP A 135 10.25 4.21 -30.95
N GLU A 136 10.08 2.99 -30.41
CA GLU A 136 9.61 1.83 -31.18
C GLU A 136 8.13 1.95 -31.60
N GLY A 137 7.36 2.81 -30.95
CA GLY A 137 5.91 2.94 -31.08
C GLY A 137 5.15 1.88 -30.28
N ILE A 138 4.14 2.33 -29.52
CA ILE A 138 3.36 1.52 -28.59
C ILE A 138 2.61 0.39 -29.32
N LYS A 139 2.96 -0.87 -28.99
CA LYS A 139 2.37 -2.08 -29.61
C LYS A 139 1.04 -2.51 -28.99
N GLN A 140 0.78 -2.11 -27.74
CA GLN A 140 -0.47 -2.38 -27.03
C GLN A 140 -1.04 -1.08 -26.48
N PRO A 141 -2.07 -0.49 -27.10
CA PRO A 141 -2.64 0.77 -26.64
C PRO A 141 -3.57 0.61 -25.44
N LEU A 142 -4.08 -0.59 -25.15
CA LEU A 142 -4.91 -0.83 -23.97
C LEU A 142 -4.03 -0.97 -22.72
N THR A 143 -4.47 -0.33 -21.64
CA THR A 143 -3.80 -0.42 -20.33
C THR A 143 -4.79 -0.32 -19.19
N VAL A 144 -4.44 -0.91 -18.04
CA VAL A 144 -5.22 -0.76 -16.82
C VAL A 144 -4.40 -0.01 -15.77
N VAL A 145 -4.90 1.15 -15.36
CA VAL A 145 -4.43 1.86 -14.17
C VAL A 145 -5.14 1.23 -12.97
N VAL A 146 -4.47 0.35 -12.23
CA VAL A 146 -4.91 -0.04 -10.88
C VAL A 146 -4.23 0.90 -9.90
N MET A 147 -5.00 1.54 -9.03
CA MET A 147 -4.51 2.65 -8.19
C MET A 147 -5.01 2.55 -6.75
N ARG A 148 -4.17 2.96 -5.80
CA ARG A 148 -4.58 3.28 -4.42
C ARG A 148 -4.14 4.71 -4.06
N SER A 149 -5.10 5.57 -3.77
CA SER A 149 -4.82 6.93 -3.27
C SER A 149 -4.87 6.90 -1.75
N ASP A 150 -3.78 7.28 -1.09
CA ASP A 150 -3.67 7.28 0.36
C ASP A 150 -3.89 8.70 0.89
N TYR A 151 -4.73 8.83 1.92
CA TYR A 151 -5.15 10.10 2.53
C TYR A 151 -5.01 10.06 4.05
N MET A 152 -4.80 11.22 4.67
CA MET A 152 -5.03 11.43 6.11
C MET A 152 -6.13 12.46 6.31
N CYS A 153 -6.80 12.37 7.46
CA CYS A 153 -7.65 13.43 7.97
C CYS A 153 -6.77 14.42 8.74
N ASP A 154 -6.51 15.58 8.15
CA ASP A 154 -5.81 16.70 8.76
C ASP A 154 -6.76 17.45 9.69
N VAL A 155 -6.33 17.69 10.93
CA VAL A 155 -7.13 18.30 11.99
C VAL A 155 -6.58 19.70 12.28
N GLY A 156 -7.25 20.70 11.72
CA GLY A 156 -7.06 22.09 12.06
C GLY A 156 -7.96 22.54 13.22
N LYS A 157 -7.88 23.83 13.56
CA LYS A 157 -8.79 24.49 14.51
C LYS A 157 -9.43 25.69 13.83
N ASN A 158 -10.73 25.87 14.05
CA ASN A 158 -11.40 27.10 13.68
C ASN A 158 -10.90 28.23 14.61
N GLU A 159 -10.36 29.31 14.04
CA GLU A 159 -9.77 30.41 14.82
C GLU A 159 -10.80 31.15 15.69
N HIS A 160 -12.08 31.13 15.32
CA HIS A 160 -13.14 31.85 16.03
C HIS A 160 -13.84 30.97 17.07
N THR A 161 -14.09 29.70 16.77
CA THR A 161 -14.84 28.79 17.66
C THR A 161 -13.94 27.85 18.46
N GLY A 162 -12.69 27.66 18.06
CA GLY A 162 -11.77 26.67 18.63
C GLY A 162 -12.10 25.22 18.28
N GLU A 163 -13.19 24.97 17.55
CA GLU A 163 -13.65 23.62 17.16
C GLU A 163 -12.70 22.98 16.13
N PRO A 164 -12.56 21.63 16.15
CA PRO A 164 -11.75 20.93 15.17
C PRO A 164 -12.35 21.08 13.77
N VAL A 165 -11.49 21.36 12.79
CA VAL A 165 -11.83 21.39 11.37
C VAL A 165 -11.10 20.25 10.68
N TYR A 166 -11.85 19.38 10.02
CA TYR A 166 -11.32 18.21 9.34
C TYR A 166 -11.10 18.49 7.85
N GLY A 167 -9.91 18.14 7.35
CA GLY A 167 -9.57 18.24 5.94
C GLY A 167 -9.00 16.93 5.41
N LEU A 168 -9.57 16.39 4.34
CA LEU A 168 -9.00 15.24 3.65
C LEU A 168 -7.78 15.69 2.84
N LYS A 169 -6.60 15.14 3.17
CA LYS A 169 -5.35 15.47 2.49
C LYS A 169 -4.65 14.24 1.96
N GLN A 170 -4.31 14.28 0.67
CA GLN A 170 -3.62 13.19 -0.01
C GLN A 170 -2.17 13.09 0.46
N ILE A 171 -1.76 11.89 0.86
CA ILE A 171 -0.40 11.55 1.25
C ILE A 171 0.43 11.10 0.05
N GLU A 172 -0.16 10.24 -0.78
CA GLU A 172 0.54 9.52 -1.84
C GLU A 172 -0.46 8.93 -2.85
N THR A 173 -0.03 8.79 -4.09
CA THR A 173 -0.72 7.97 -5.10
C THR A 173 0.12 6.75 -5.40
N ASN A 174 -0.47 5.56 -5.29
CA ASN A 174 0.23 4.31 -5.58
C ASN A 174 -0.31 3.72 -6.88
N ILE A 175 0.56 3.55 -7.89
CA ILE A 175 0.29 2.77 -9.10
C ILE A 175 1.39 1.73 -9.25
N GLY A 176 1.01 0.46 -9.32
CA GLY A 176 1.95 -0.66 -9.35
C GLY A 176 1.88 -1.58 -8.15
N GLN A 177 2.87 -1.54 -7.26
CA GLN A 177 2.92 -2.43 -6.09
C GLN A 177 1.91 -2.05 -5.01
N ILE A 178 0.65 -2.34 -5.29
CA ILE A 178 -0.44 -2.01 -4.39
C ILE A 178 -0.70 -3.19 -3.45
N GLY A 179 -0.33 -3.05 -2.18
CA GLY A 179 -0.76 -3.97 -1.12
C GLY A 179 -2.25 -3.79 -0.77
N GLY A 180 -2.82 -4.76 -0.04
CA GLY A 180 -4.11 -4.62 0.63
C GLY A 180 -5.32 -5.26 -0.06
N PHE A 181 -5.31 -5.50 -1.39
CA PHE A 181 -6.48 -6.04 -2.12
C PHE A 181 -7.12 -7.26 -1.44
N PHE A 182 -6.30 -8.26 -1.09
CA PHE A 182 -6.77 -9.55 -0.54
C PHE A 182 -6.77 -9.61 0.99
N ASN A 183 -6.42 -8.51 1.66
CA ASN A 183 -6.45 -8.42 3.12
C ASN A 183 -7.58 -7.51 3.59
N ALA A 184 -7.88 -6.44 2.84
CA ALA A 184 -8.86 -5.44 3.23
C ALA A 184 -10.29 -6.00 3.44
N PRO A 185 -10.86 -6.84 2.55
CA PRO A 185 -12.18 -7.46 2.80
C PRO A 185 -12.19 -8.28 4.09
N TYR A 186 -11.08 -8.99 4.35
CA TYR A 186 -10.95 -9.86 5.51
C TYR A 186 -10.80 -9.04 6.81
N ILE A 187 -10.05 -7.95 6.79
CA ILE A 187 -9.98 -7.01 7.92
C ILE A 187 -11.34 -6.39 8.19
N THR A 188 -12.08 -5.97 7.16
CA THR A 188 -13.45 -5.45 7.32
C THR A 188 -14.37 -6.48 7.96
N ASN A 189 -14.27 -7.76 7.57
CA ASN A 189 -15.06 -8.85 8.17
C ASN A 189 -14.63 -9.17 9.61
N LEU A 190 -13.34 -9.14 9.91
CA LEU A 190 -12.81 -9.25 11.28
C LEU A 190 -13.38 -8.13 12.15
N HIS A 191 -13.27 -6.88 11.70
CA HIS A 191 -13.81 -5.72 12.41
C HIS A 191 -15.31 -5.79 12.61
N ARG A 192 -16.07 -6.26 11.61
CA ARG A 192 -17.52 -6.47 11.75
C ARG A 192 -17.85 -7.47 12.85
N ARG A 193 -17.04 -8.53 13.01
CA ARG A 193 -17.18 -9.49 14.12
C ARG A 193 -16.80 -8.88 15.46
N THR A 194 -15.68 -8.17 15.54
CA THR A 194 -15.26 -7.47 16.77
C THR A 194 -16.36 -6.51 17.24
N MET A 195 -16.93 -5.73 16.32
CA MET A 195 -18.06 -4.82 16.59
C MET A 195 -19.29 -5.58 17.08
N ALA A 196 -19.69 -6.67 16.41
CA ALA A 196 -20.83 -7.49 16.82
C ALA A 196 -20.64 -8.11 18.21
N ASN A 197 -19.46 -8.64 18.51
CA ASN A 197 -19.12 -9.20 19.82
C ASN A 197 -19.14 -8.12 20.93
N ALA A 198 -18.86 -6.87 20.56
CA ALA A 198 -18.98 -5.71 21.44
C ALA A 198 -20.39 -5.07 21.43
N GLY A 199 -21.40 -5.71 20.82
CA GLY A 199 -22.78 -5.21 20.77
C GLY A 199 -22.96 -3.91 19.99
N LEU A 200 -22.03 -3.57 19.09
CA LEU A 200 -22.03 -2.35 18.29
C LEU A 200 -22.71 -2.57 16.94
N ASP A 201 -23.18 -1.47 16.32
CA ASP A 201 -23.80 -1.51 15.00
C ASP A 201 -22.80 -1.96 13.93
N THR A 202 -23.22 -2.91 13.12
CA THR A 202 -22.46 -3.52 12.02
C THR A 202 -23.06 -3.21 10.65
N SER A 203 -24.04 -2.31 10.60
CA SER A 203 -24.63 -1.80 9.37
C SER A 203 -23.58 -1.26 8.42
N ASN A 204 -23.92 -1.25 7.12
CA ASN A 204 -23.01 -0.74 6.10
C ASN A 204 -22.75 0.77 6.24
N ASP A 205 -23.51 1.48 7.07
CA ASP A 205 -23.26 2.87 7.39
C ASP A 205 -21.96 3.02 8.18
N PHE A 206 -21.69 2.14 9.14
CA PHE A 206 -20.46 2.16 9.96
C PHE A 206 -19.37 1.22 9.45
N MET A 207 -19.75 0.14 8.77
CA MET A 207 -18.85 -0.86 8.21
C MET A 207 -19.08 -1.01 6.70
N PRO A 208 -18.57 -0.07 5.87
CA PRO A 208 -18.83 -0.04 4.43
C PRO A 208 -18.39 -1.33 3.72
N ILE A 209 -19.11 -1.67 2.65
CA ILE A 209 -18.76 -2.80 1.78
C ILE A 209 -17.34 -2.59 1.23
N ASN A 210 -16.50 -3.63 1.34
CA ASN A 210 -15.09 -3.56 0.97
C ASN A 210 -14.67 -4.75 0.10
N GLU A 211 -14.58 -4.53 -1.21
CA GLU A 211 -14.33 -5.59 -2.20
C GLU A 211 -13.17 -5.27 -3.19
N PRO A 212 -12.00 -4.82 -2.73
CA PRO A 212 -10.88 -4.50 -3.60
C PRO A 212 -10.21 -5.74 -4.22
N ASP A 213 -10.43 -6.92 -3.65
CA ASP A 213 -10.07 -8.22 -4.23
C ASP A 213 -10.92 -8.54 -5.47
N ALA A 214 -12.24 -8.40 -5.39
CA ALA A 214 -13.14 -8.58 -6.52
C ALA A 214 -12.85 -7.53 -7.60
N MET A 215 -12.61 -6.27 -7.20
CA MET A 215 -12.23 -5.20 -8.12
C MET A 215 -11.00 -5.56 -8.97
N VAL A 216 -9.90 -5.99 -8.35
CA VAL A 216 -8.67 -6.29 -9.09
C VAL A 216 -8.84 -7.53 -9.99
N VAL A 217 -9.61 -8.54 -9.56
CA VAL A 217 -9.93 -9.71 -10.39
C VAL A 217 -10.80 -9.32 -11.58
N ASP A 218 -11.81 -8.47 -11.38
CA ASP A 218 -12.65 -7.95 -12.46
C ASP A 218 -11.80 -7.17 -13.49
N ALA A 219 -10.88 -6.34 -13.02
CA ALA A 219 -9.96 -5.60 -13.89
C ALA A 219 -9.08 -6.53 -14.75
N LEU A 220 -8.54 -7.61 -14.15
CA LEU A 220 -7.76 -8.63 -14.86
C LEU A 220 -8.59 -9.36 -15.92
N ILE A 221 -9.82 -9.75 -15.58
CA ILE A 221 -10.73 -10.44 -16.51
C ILE A 221 -11.13 -9.51 -17.65
N MET A 222 -11.43 -8.24 -17.36
CA MET A 222 -11.79 -7.24 -18.39
C MET A 222 -10.62 -7.01 -19.34
N ALA A 223 -9.40 -6.83 -18.83
CA ALA A 223 -8.20 -6.71 -19.67
C ALA A 223 -7.98 -7.94 -20.54
N TRP A 224 -8.05 -9.14 -19.96
CA TRP A 224 -7.88 -10.39 -20.71
C TRP A 224 -8.94 -10.54 -21.82
N LYS A 225 -10.21 -10.22 -21.54
CA LYS A 225 -11.27 -10.22 -22.55
C LYS A 225 -11.02 -9.19 -23.65
N ALA A 226 -10.53 -8.01 -23.30
CA ALA A 226 -10.23 -6.94 -24.25
C ALA A 226 -9.03 -7.28 -25.15
N PHE A 227 -8.10 -8.12 -24.69
CA PHE A 227 -7.02 -8.67 -25.52
C PHE A 227 -7.56 -9.58 -26.64
N GLY A 228 -8.64 -10.33 -26.40
CA GLY A 228 -9.41 -11.02 -27.45
C GLY A 228 -8.93 -12.43 -27.82
N ASP A 229 -7.91 -12.97 -27.15
CA ASP A 229 -7.42 -14.35 -27.34
C ASP A 229 -7.82 -15.24 -26.16
N LYS A 230 -8.60 -16.30 -26.44
CA LYS A 230 -9.15 -17.20 -25.42
C LYS A 230 -8.13 -18.21 -24.89
N ASP A 231 -7.03 -18.44 -25.60
CA ASP A 231 -5.98 -19.39 -25.20
C ASP A 231 -4.79 -18.70 -24.52
N ALA A 232 -4.82 -17.36 -24.51
CA ALA A 232 -3.81 -16.54 -23.87
C ALA A 232 -3.89 -16.59 -22.33
N ILE A 233 -2.76 -16.38 -21.67
CA ILE A 233 -2.62 -16.43 -20.22
C ILE A 233 -2.58 -15.04 -19.58
N ILE A 234 -2.80 -14.98 -18.27
CA ILE A 234 -2.38 -13.86 -17.43
C ILE A 234 -1.02 -14.19 -16.81
N LEU A 235 -0.03 -13.35 -17.05
CA LEU A 235 1.27 -13.40 -16.40
C LEU A 235 1.21 -12.53 -15.14
N MET A 236 1.42 -13.14 -13.98
CA MET A 236 1.66 -12.42 -12.73
C MET A 236 3.16 -12.28 -12.49
N VAL A 237 3.66 -11.05 -12.52
CA VAL A 237 5.07 -10.74 -12.28
C VAL A 237 5.27 -10.48 -10.79
N ALA A 238 5.70 -11.50 -10.06
CA ALA A 238 5.71 -11.49 -8.59
C ALA A 238 6.86 -12.30 -7.98
N LEU A 239 7.59 -11.68 -7.05
CA LEU A 239 8.54 -12.38 -6.17
C LEU A 239 7.81 -13.21 -5.10
N LYS A 240 8.42 -14.33 -4.70
CA LYS A 240 7.99 -15.15 -3.56
C LYS A 240 8.43 -14.49 -2.24
N VAL A 241 7.63 -13.55 -1.74
CA VAL A 241 7.92 -12.76 -0.53
C VAL A 241 6.91 -13.04 0.59
N TYR A 242 6.94 -12.27 1.68
CA TYR A 242 6.02 -12.43 2.81
C TYR A 242 4.53 -12.36 2.43
N GLN A 243 4.21 -11.73 1.30
CA GLN A 243 2.84 -11.59 0.77
C GLN A 243 2.42 -12.75 -0.17
N THR A 244 3.14 -13.88 -0.19
CA THR A 244 2.82 -15.02 -1.09
C THR A 244 1.38 -15.50 -0.93
N PHE A 245 0.83 -15.58 0.28
CA PHE A 245 -0.54 -16.05 0.48
C PHE A 245 -1.57 -15.14 -0.21
N GLN A 246 -1.34 -13.83 -0.22
CA GLN A 246 -2.17 -12.86 -0.94
C GLN A 246 -2.08 -13.04 -2.46
N GLN A 247 -0.90 -13.37 -2.98
CA GLN A 247 -0.71 -13.68 -4.39
C GLN A 247 -1.53 -14.93 -4.79
N TYR A 248 -1.49 -16.01 -4.01
CA TYR A 248 -2.27 -17.21 -4.28
C TYR A 248 -3.79 -17.01 -4.06
N LYS A 249 -4.22 -16.19 -3.10
CA LYS A 249 -5.63 -15.82 -2.96
C LYS A 249 -6.20 -15.23 -4.25
N MET A 250 -5.40 -14.40 -4.95
CA MET A 250 -5.79 -13.89 -6.25
C MET A 250 -5.94 -15.00 -7.30
N HIS A 251 -4.99 -15.95 -7.36
CA HIS A 251 -5.06 -17.07 -8.29
C HIS A 251 -6.37 -17.82 -8.12
N TYR A 252 -6.68 -18.21 -6.88
CA TYR A 252 -7.87 -18.99 -6.57
C TYR A 252 -9.17 -18.20 -6.80
N LEU A 253 -9.18 -16.89 -6.52
CA LEU A 253 -10.34 -16.05 -6.82
C LEU A 253 -10.55 -15.91 -8.34
N LEU A 254 -9.48 -15.69 -9.10
CA LEU A 254 -9.54 -15.61 -10.56
C LEU A 254 -9.99 -16.95 -11.18
N GLU A 255 -9.45 -18.08 -10.71
CA GLU A 255 -9.87 -19.43 -11.12
C GLU A 255 -11.36 -19.65 -10.85
N LYS A 256 -11.82 -19.32 -9.63
CA LYS A 256 -13.23 -19.44 -9.24
C LYS A 256 -14.14 -18.59 -10.13
N VAL A 257 -13.83 -17.29 -10.29
CA VAL A 257 -14.67 -16.35 -11.05
C VAL A 257 -14.65 -16.67 -12.55
N SER A 258 -13.48 -17.04 -13.10
CA SER A 258 -13.34 -17.43 -14.50
C SER A 258 -13.84 -18.84 -14.80
N LYS A 259 -14.20 -19.63 -13.79
CA LYS A 259 -14.53 -21.06 -13.90
C LYS A 259 -13.40 -21.86 -14.57
N ASN A 260 -12.17 -21.60 -14.15
CA ASN A 260 -10.92 -22.19 -14.66
C ASN A 260 -10.65 -21.94 -16.15
N LYS A 261 -11.28 -20.92 -16.75
CA LYS A 261 -11.07 -20.59 -18.17
C LYS A 261 -9.83 -19.75 -18.42
N ILE A 262 -9.37 -19.00 -17.42
CA ILE A 262 -8.21 -18.12 -17.53
C ILE A 262 -7.06 -18.75 -16.76
N LYS A 263 -6.00 -19.10 -17.49
CA LYS A 263 -4.77 -19.62 -16.89
C LYS A 263 -3.91 -18.46 -16.40
N ILE A 264 -3.45 -18.55 -15.16
CA ILE A 264 -2.51 -17.61 -14.56
C ILE A 264 -1.15 -18.30 -14.34
N VAL A 265 -0.07 -17.60 -14.71
CA VAL A 265 1.30 -18.08 -14.49
C VAL A 265 2.05 -17.02 -13.69
N GLN A 266 2.70 -17.43 -12.59
CA GLN A 266 3.50 -16.55 -11.76
C GLN A 266 4.99 -16.70 -12.11
N ILE A 267 5.65 -15.61 -12.49
CA ILE A 267 7.08 -15.59 -12.79
C ILE A 267 7.72 -14.39 -12.07
N PRO A 268 8.83 -14.57 -11.34
CA PRO A 268 9.56 -13.43 -10.81
C PRO A 268 10.23 -12.66 -11.96
N VAL A 269 10.22 -11.32 -11.89
CA VAL A 269 10.64 -10.47 -13.03
C VAL A 269 12.06 -10.77 -13.58
N HIS A 270 12.98 -11.26 -12.74
CA HIS A 270 14.34 -11.60 -13.17
C HIS A 270 14.47 -12.91 -13.95
N GLU A 271 13.45 -13.76 -13.92
CA GLU A 271 13.38 -14.99 -14.71
C GLU A 271 12.56 -14.78 -15.99
N VAL A 272 11.87 -13.64 -16.14
CA VAL A 272 11.02 -13.36 -17.31
C VAL A 272 11.78 -13.50 -18.62
N ALA A 273 12.96 -12.89 -18.73
CA ALA A 273 13.76 -12.94 -19.94
C ALA A 273 14.39 -14.32 -20.23
N GLU A 274 14.37 -15.24 -19.24
CA GLU A 274 14.87 -16.61 -19.38
C GLU A 274 13.73 -17.59 -19.75
N ILE A 275 12.52 -17.31 -19.28
CA ILE A 275 11.35 -18.21 -19.40
C ILE A 275 10.43 -17.81 -20.56
N LEU A 276 10.29 -16.51 -20.84
CA LEU A 276 9.41 -16.00 -21.89
C LEU A 276 10.18 -15.65 -23.15
N THR A 277 9.46 -15.62 -24.26
CA THR A 277 9.98 -15.14 -25.55
C THR A 277 9.15 -13.98 -26.08
N LEU A 278 9.78 -13.10 -26.83
CA LEU A 278 9.12 -12.04 -27.58
C LEU A 278 9.22 -12.36 -29.07
N ASP A 279 8.08 -12.64 -29.70
CA ASP A 279 8.00 -12.94 -31.13
C ASP A 279 8.28 -11.70 -32.00
N ASN A 280 8.52 -11.91 -33.30
CA ASN A 280 8.69 -10.83 -34.27
C ASN A 280 7.45 -9.92 -34.41
N ASP A 281 6.25 -10.42 -34.08
CA ASP A 281 5.01 -9.64 -34.04
C ASP A 281 4.78 -8.96 -32.67
N PHE A 282 5.80 -8.95 -31.80
CA PHE A 282 5.76 -8.45 -30.43
C PHE A 282 4.81 -9.22 -29.49
N SER A 283 4.32 -10.41 -29.87
CA SER A 283 3.61 -11.29 -28.94
C SER A 283 4.57 -11.81 -27.86
N LEU A 284 4.23 -11.57 -26.59
CA LEU A 284 4.92 -12.20 -25.46
C LEU A 284 4.39 -13.63 -25.27
N ARG A 285 5.26 -14.63 -25.12
CA ARG A 285 4.86 -16.03 -24.99
C ARG A 285 5.43 -16.74 -23.78
N PHE A 286 4.60 -17.61 -23.20
CA PHE A 286 5.01 -18.67 -22.29
C PHE A 286 4.82 -20.02 -22.99
N GLY A 287 5.92 -20.57 -23.52
CA GLY A 287 5.85 -21.72 -24.42
C GLY A 287 5.05 -21.38 -25.69
N THR A 288 3.99 -22.13 -25.96
CA THR A 288 3.12 -21.87 -27.13
C THR A 288 2.04 -20.82 -26.88
N GLN A 289 1.75 -20.50 -25.61
CA GLN A 289 0.63 -19.63 -25.24
C GLN A 289 1.05 -18.15 -25.25
N LYS A 290 0.19 -17.27 -25.81
CA LYS A 290 0.36 -15.82 -25.72
C LYS A 290 0.09 -15.33 -24.30
N VAL A 291 0.74 -14.25 -23.90
CA VAL A 291 0.44 -13.50 -22.68
C VAL A 291 -0.50 -12.35 -23.03
N ALA A 292 -1.73 -12.39 -22.53
CA ALA A 292 -2.72 -11.34 -22.74
C ALA A 292 -2.52 -10.16 -21.78
N VAL A 293 -2.19 -10.46 -20.52
CA VAL A 293 -2.05 -9.46 -19.45
C VAL A 293 -0.78 -9.74 -18.68
N ALA A 294 0.03 -8.71 -18.43
CA ALA A 294 1.17 -8.74 -17.52
C ALA A 294 0.85 -7.88 -16.29
N PHE A 295 0.60 -8.54 -15.15
CA PHE A 295 0.24 -7.89 -13.90
C PHE A 295 1.40 -7.89 -12.91
N TYR A 296 1.95 -6.71 -12.62
CA TYR A 296 3.06 -6.54 -11.69
C TYR A 296 2.57 -6.51 -10.24
N ARG A 297 3.08 -7.45 -9.43
CA ARG A 297 3.00 -7.44 -7.95
C ARG A 297 4.35 -7.14 -7.29
N SER A 298 5.44 -7.26 -8.06
CA SER A 298 6.80 -6.87 -7.65
C SER A 298 7.38 -5.82 -8.59
N GLN A 299 7.78 -4.65 -8.07
CA GLN A 299 8.56 -3.66 -8.81
C GLN A 299 10.05 -3.79 -8.48
N THR A 300 10.84 -3.26 -9.39
CA THR A 300 12.29 -3.36 -9.52
C THR A 300 12.99 -2.45 -8.50
N GLY A 301 13.01 -2.83 -7.23
CA GLY A 301 13.85 -2.19 -6.21
C GLY A 301 15.29 -2.73 -6.18
N LEU A 302 15.67 -3.58 -7.14
CA LEU A 302 16.96 -4.26 -7.14
C LEU A 302 17.76 -3.79 -8.35
N ASN A 303 18.97 -3.28 -8.10
CA ASN A 303 19.96 -2.92 -9.12
C ASN A 303 20.50 -4.20 -9.82
N ASN A 304 19.59 -4.97 -10.43
CA ASN A 304 19.86 -6.25 -11.08
C ASN A 304 19.45 -6.14 -12.56
N PRO A 305 20.42 -6.23 -13.49
CA PRO A 305 20.18 -6.11 -14.93
C PRO A 305 19.09 -7.05 -15.48
N LYS A 306 18.92 -8.24 -14.90
CA LYS A 306 17.89 -9.21 -15.33
C LYS A 306 16.47 -8.67 -15.11
N TYR A 307 16.26 -7.85 -14.08
CA TYR A 307 14.95 -7.24 -13.80
C TYR A 307 14.56 -6.30 -14.94
N PHE A 308 15.50 -5.43 -15.35
CA PHE A 308 15.26 -4.48 -16.43
C PHE A 308 15.12 -5.16 -17.79
N ALA A 309 15.86 -6.25 -18.04
CA ALA A 309 15.70 -7.04 -19.27
C ALA A 309 14.30 -7.67 -19.36
N GLY A 310 13.83 -8.29 -18.28
CA GLY A 310 12.48 -8.86 -18.20
C GLY A 310 11.39 -7.79 -18.32
N GLN A 311 11.56 -6.65 -17.65
CA GLN A 311 10.63 -5.53 -17.76
C GLN A 311 10.59 -4.95 -19.17
N LEU A 312 11.74 -4.70 -19.80
CA LEU A 312 11.82 -4.21 -21.18
C LEU A 312 11.12 -5.18 -22.16
N MET A 313 11.33 -6.49 -22.00
CA MET A 313 10.66 -7.51 -22.82
C MET A 313 9.13 -7.41 -22.71
N ILE A 314 8.59 -7.27 -21.49
CA ILE A 314 7.15 -7.11 -21.25
C ILE A 314 6.66 -5.79 -21.85
N GLU A 315 7.36 -4.69 -21.61
CA GLU A 315 6.95 -3.35 -22.03
C GLU A 315 6.88 -3.19 -23.56
N ARG A 316 7.80 -3.83 -24.29
CA ARG A 316 7.79 -3.87 -25.76
C ARG A 316 6.67 -4.74 -26.35
N SER A 317 6.09 -5.63 -25.55
CA SER A 317 5.14 -6.63 -26.05
C SER A 317 3.72 -6.10 -26.27
N THR A 318 2.91 -6.91 -26.95
CA THR A 318 1.47 -6.70 -27.14
C THR A 318 0.62 -7.05 -25.92
N ALA A 319 1.19 -7.61 -24.84
CA ALA A 319 0.44 -7.87 -23.61
C ALA A 319 -0.09 -6.54 -23.02
N ILE A 320 -1.27 -6.56 -22.37
CA ILE A 320 -1.81 -5.42 -21.62
C ILE A 320 -1.08 -5.33 -20.28
N LYS A 321 -0.40 -4.21 -20.03
CA LYS A 321 0.38 -4.01 -18.79
C LYS A 321 -0.48 -3.45 -17.68
N ILE A 322 -0.26 -3.95 -16.47
CA ILE A 322 -0.88 -3.50 -15.24
C ILE A 322 0.18 -3.41 -14.12
N PRO A 323 0.75 -2.24 -13.84
CA PRO A 323 0.80 -1.07 -14.72
C PRO A 323 1.86 -1.19 -15.82
N SER A 324 1.84 -0.28 -16.78
CA SER A 324 2.96 0.00 -17.70
C SER A 324 4.07 0.83 -17.05
N VAL A 325 5.23 0.90 -17.67
CA VAL A 325 6.36 1.70 -17.18
C VAL A 325 6.03 3.18 -17.03
N THR A 326 5.27 3.79 -17.95
CA THR A 326 4.89 5.21 -17.84
C THR A 326 3.91 5.46 -16.70
N GLN A 327 3.06 4.48 -16.39
CA GLN A 327 2.20 4.53 -15.20
C GLN A 327 3.02 4.44 -13.90
N ILE A 328 4.07 3.62 -13.85
CA ILE A 328 5.00 3.58 -12.69
C ILE A 328 5.68 4.95 -12.51
N LEU A 329 6.17 5.54 -13.61
CA LEU A 329 6.80 6.86 -13.61
C LEU A 329 5.79 7.97 -13.21
N SER A 330 4.53 7.85 -13.61
CA SER A 330 3.49 8.83 -13.26
C SER A 330 3.19 8.89 -11.76
N ALA A 331 3.37 7.78 -11.04
CA ALA A 331 3.09 7.71 -9.60
C ALA A 331 4.25 8.18 -8.71
N GLN A 332 5.37 8.63 -9.31
CA GLN A 332 6.48 9.14 -8.52
C GLN A 332 6.08 10.40 -7.75
N LYS A 333 6.62 10.55 -6.54
CA LYS A 333 6.38 11.72 -5.66
C LYS A 333 6.68 13.05 -6.34
N LYS A 334 7.69 13.08 -7.22
CA LYS A 334 7.98 14.24 -8.07
C LYS A 334 6.79 14.64 -8.95
N ILE A 335 6.10 13.69 -9.56
CA ILE A 335 4.91 13.98 -10.39
C ILE A 335 3.75 14.45 -9.52
N GLN A 336 3.52 13.83 -8.35
CA GLN A 336 2.53 14.33 -7.39
C GLN A 336 2.81 15.79 -7.00
N GLN A 337 4.07 16.14 -6.75
CA GLN A 337 4.50 17.51 -6.45
C GLN A 337 4.26 18.46 -7.63
N VAL A 338 4.62 18.06 -8.86
CA VAL A 338 4.39 18.89 -10.05
C VAL A 338 2.89 19.12 -10.25
N LEU A 339 2.05 18.09 -10.11
CA LEU A 339 0.59 18.21 -10.23
C LEU A 339 -0.01 19.20 -9.22
N ALA A 340 0.63 19.39 -8.06
CA ALA A 340 0.19 20.37 -7.07
C ALA A 340 0.44 21.84 -7.49
N LEU A 341 1.31 22.09 -8.47
CA LEU A 341 1.56 23.45 -8.98
C LEU A 341 0.30 24.06 -9.63
N PRO A 342 0.18 25.40 -9.65
CA PRO A 342 -0.91 26.06 -10.37
C PRO A 342 -0.96 25.65 -11.85
N GLY A 343 -2.14 25.33 -12.36
CA GLY A 343 -2.35 24.98 -13.78
C GLY A 343 -1.98 23.55 -14.19
N MET A 344 -1.30 22.77 -13.34
CA MET A 344 -0.82 21.43 -13.74
C MET A 344 -1.91 20.36 -13.77
N VAL A 345 -2.95 20.45 -12.93
CA VAL A 345 -4.12 19.58 -13.06
C VAL A 345 -4.95 19.99 -14.29
N GLU A 346 -5.13 21.29 -14.49
CA GLU A 346 -5.87 21.91 -15.58
C GLU A 346 -5.28 21.54 -16.96
N ARG A 347 -3.95 21.40 -17.06
CA ARG A 347 -3.28 20.85 -18.26
C ARG A 347 -3.90 19.53 -18.71
N PHE A 348 -4.26 18.65 -17.77
CA PHE A 348 -4.84 17.34 -18.05
C PHE A 348 -6.37 17.36 -18.10
N PHE A 349 -7.01 18.48 -17.75
CA PHE A 349 -8.46 18.69 -17.83
C PHE A 349 -8.77 20.05 -18.48
N PRO A 350 -8.43 20.23 -19.77
CA PRO A 350 -8.51 21.54 -20.43
C PRO A 350 -9.95 21.99 -20.72
N SER A 351 -10.93 21.07 -20.64
CA SER A 351 -12.32 21.37 -20.89
C SER A 351 -12.95 22.06 -19.68
N ALA A 352 -13.68 23.16 -19.90
CA ALA A 352 -14.43 23.84 -18.83
C ALA A 352 -15.46 22.93 -18.15
N ASN A 353 -15.96 21.89 -18.85
CA ASN A 353 -16.90 20.92 -18.29
C ASN A 353 -16.25 19.98 -17.25
N GLU A 354 -14.91 19.99 -17.13
CA GLU A 354 -14.15 19.18 -16.17
C GLU A 354 -13.65 20.03 -14.98
N ALA A 355 -14.03 21.31 -14.89
CA ALA A 355 -13.55 22.22 -13.84
C ALA A 355 -13.89 21.75 -12.41
N ASP A 356 -15.09 21.18 -12.19
CA ASP A 356 -15.48 20.63 -10.90
C ASP A 356 -14.62 19.43 -10.48
N MET A 357 -14.17 18.64 -11.47
CA MET A 357 -13.25 17.53 -11.25
C MET A 357 -11.88 18.04 -10.81
N VAL A 358 -11.36 19.08 -11.50
CA VAL A 358 -10.14 19.77 -11.11
C VAL A 358 -10.23 20.30 -9.69
N ALA A 359 -11.32 21.01 -9.35
CA ALA A 359 -11.52 21.58 -8.03
C ALA A 359 -11.55 20.50 -6.94
N THR A 360 -12.23 19.37 -7.20
CA THR A 360 -12.32 18.25 -6.26
C THR A 360 -10.96 17.59 -6.03
N ILE A 361 -10.16 17.39 -7.09
CA ILE A 361 -8.79 16.89 -6.99
C ILE A 361 -7.94 17.86 -6.15
N ARG A 362 -7.90 19.14 -6.54
CA ARG A 362 -7.05 20.16 -5.87
C ARG A 362 -7.41 20.35 -4.40
N LYS A 363 -8.68 20.19 -4.02
CA LYS A 363 -9.13 20.26 -2.61
C LYS A 363 -8.40 19.24 -1.71
N THR A 364 -8.01 18.10 -2.27
CA THR A 364 -7.28 17.04 -1.54
C THR A 364 -5.78 17.31 -1.41
N PHE A 365 -5.21 18.25 -2.16
CA PHE A 365 -3.77 18.50 -2.10
C PHE A 365 -3.36 19.19 -0.81
N THR A 366 -2.13 18.89 -0.39
CA THR A 366 -1.41 19.58 0.68
C THR A 366 -0.25 20.37 0.08
N GLY A 367 0.49 21.12 0.90
CA GLY A 367 1.72 21.79 0.46
C GLY A 367 2.76 20.80 -0.04
N LEU A 368 3.21 20.96 -1.29
CA LEU A 368 4.19 20.12 -1.96
C LEU A 368 5.17 21.01 -2.73
N TRP A 369 6.47 20.84 -2.49
CA TRP A 369 7.52 21.67 -3.09
C TRP A 369 8.66 20.83 -3.65
N GLY A 370 9.06 21.15 -4.88
CA GLY A 370 10.23 20.57 -5.54
C GLY A 370 11.52 21.29 -5.15
N LEU A 371 12.63 20.55 -5.12
CA LEU A 371 13.95 21.06 -4.70
C LEU A 371 14.97 21.06 -5.86
N ASP A 372 14.53 20.74 -7.08
CA ASP A 372 15.34 20.57 -8.29
C ASP A 372 16.00 21.85 -8.82
N ASN A 373 15.49 23.02 -8.42
CA ASN A 373 16.01 24.32 -8.80
C ASN A 373 16.43 25.14 -7.57
N PRO A 374 17.50 24.74 -6.84
CA PRO A 374 17.92 25.42 -5.61
C PRO A 374 18.40 26.87 -5.82
N GLU A 375 18.54 27.32 -7.07
CA GLU A 375 18.86 28.71 -7.41
C GLU A 375 17.63 29.62 -7.48
N ASP A 376 16.43 29.05 -7.65
CA ASP A 376 15.18 29.81 -7.66
C ASP A 376 14.85 30.34 -6.26
N GLU A 377 14.40 31.59 -6.17
CA GLU A 377 14.16 32.24 -4.88
C GLU A 377 13.02 31.57 -4.08
N ALA A 378 12.00 31.00 -4.74
CA ALA A 378 10.96 30.27 -4.04
C ALA A 378 11.50 28.95 -3.47
N THR A 379 12.35 28.24 -4.22
CA THR A 379 13.02 27.01 -3.75
C THR A 379 14.02 27.31 -2.62
N LYS A 380 14.81 28.38 -2.72
CA LYS A 380 15.69 28.81 -1.60
C LYS A 380 14.90 29.13 -0.35
N SER A 381 13.80 29.86 -0.50
CA SER A 381 12.95 30.24 0.63
C SER A 381 12.35 29.02 1.33
N ILE A 382 11.84 28.03 0.57
CA ILE A 382 11.25 26.83 1.19
C ILE A 382 12.30 25.93 1.82
N ILE A 383 13.50 25.80 1.23
CA ILE A 383 14.61 25.06 1.84
C ILE A 383 15.02 25.73 3.15
N LYS A 384 15.14 27.06 3.17
CA LYS A 384 15.46 27.80 4.38
C LYS A 384 14.38 27.61 5.46
N ASP A 385 13.10 27.76 5.10
CA ASP A 385 12.00 27.56 6.06
C ASP A 385 11.98 26.12 6.62
N ALA A 386 12.27 25.11 5.80
CA ALA A 386 12.37 23.72 6.25
C ALA A 386 13.59 23.45 7.15
N ILE A 387 14.68 24.22 6.98
CA ILE A 387 15.84 24.16 7.88
C ILE A 387 15.53 24.84 9.22
N ASP A 388 14.86 25.99 9.19
CA ASP A 388 14.52 26.78 10.38
C ASP A 388 13.34 26.18 11.17
N HIS A 389 12.43 25.47 10.48
CA HIS A 389 11.20 24.92 11.02
C HIS A 389 10.92 23.47 10.54
N PRO A 390 11.81 22.50 10.84
CA PRO A 390 11.70 21.14 10.30
C PRO A 390 10.42 20.41 10.69
N ASP A 391 9.82 20.74 11.84
CA ASP A 391 8.57 20.13 12.30
C ASP A 391 7.36 20.40 11.41
N LYS A 392 7.43 21.39 10.51
CA LYS A 392 6.34 21.69 9.55
C LYS A 392 6.37 20.80 8.31
N TYR A 393 7.41 19.99 8.14
CA TYR A 393 7.66 19.29 6.88
C TYR A 393 7.93 17.79 7.05
N VAL A 394 7.77 17.09 5.93
CA VAL A 394 8.29 15.74 5.71
C VAL A 394 9.09 15.79 4.43
N LEU A 395 10.37 15.41 4.50
CA LEU A 395 11.24 15.33 3.33
C LEU A 395 11.18 13.90 2.76
N LYS A 396 10.72 13.77 1.52
CA LYS A 396 10.44 12.47 0.90
C LYS A 396 11.36 12.22 -0.31
N PRO A 397 12.15 11.13 -0.34
CA PRO A 397 12.81 10.69 -1.55
C PRO A 397 11.79 10.11 -2.53
N CYS A 398 12.04 10.23 -3.83
CA CYS A 398 11.25 9.59 -4.88
C CYS A 398 11.54 8.09 -4.97
N ARG A 399 11.18 7.36 -3.91
CA ARG A 399 11.28 5.90 -3.78
C ARG A 399 9.94 5.31 -3.34
N GLU A 400 9.70 4.08 -3.75
CA GLU A 400 8.52 3.26 -3.40
C GLU A 400 8.81 2.32 -2.22
N GLY A 401 7.76 1.86 -1.53
CA GLY A 401 7.88 0.79 -0.53
C GLY A 401 7.92 1.21 0.95
N GLY A 402 7.84 2.51 1.23
CA GLY A 402 7.77 3.08 2.59
C GLY A 402 9.07 2.99 3.38
N GLY A 403 9.21 3.76 4.47
CA GLY A 403 10.37 3.67 5.34
C GLY A 403 11.59 4.51 4.94
N HIS A 404 11.41 5.48 4.05
CA HIS A 404 12.49 6.27 3.46
C HIS A 404 12.38 7.78 3.75
N ASN A 405 11.34 8.22 4.47
CA ASN A 405 11.12 9.65 4.70
C ASN A 405 12.01 10.17 5.83
N PHE A 406 12.32 11.46 5.78
CA PHE A 406 13.05 12.16 6.85
C PHE A 406 12.11 13.14 7.57
N PHE A 407 12.28 13.20 8.90
CA PHE A 407 11.46 13.98 9.83
C PHE A 407 12.35 14.74 10.82
N GLY A 408 11.84 15.85 11.37
CA GLY A 408 12.51 16.60 12.43
C GLY A 408 13.95 16.98 12.06
N GLU A 409 14.87 16.84 13.01
CA GLU A 409 16.29 17.21 12.86
C GLU A 409 17.02 16.54 11.68
N LYS A 410 16.53 15.40 11.16
CA LYS A 410 17.11 14.78 9.97
C LYS A 410 16.89 15.61 8.70
N ILE A 411 15.87 16.47 8.66
CA ILE A 411 15.58 17.34 7.52
C ILE A 411 16.71 18.38 7.31
N PRO A 412 17.07 19.23 8.30
CA PRO A 412 18.13 20.21 8.12
C PRO A 412 19.51 19.57 7.91
N GLU A 413 19.78 18.42 8.53
CA GLU A 413 21.00 17.64 8.26
C GLU A 413 21.09 17.29 6.77
N LYS A 414 20.04 16.65 6.21
CA LYS A 414 20.02 16.21 4.82
C LYS A 414 20.03 17.38 3.83
N LEU A 415 19.24 18.42 4.07
CA LEU A 415 19.15 19.58 3.16
C LEU A 415 20.48 20.35 3.05
N ARG A 416 21.33 20.33 4.09
CA ARG A 416 22.67 20.97 4.04
C ARG A 416 23.71 20.10 3.33
N GLU A 417 23.52 18.78 3.31
CA GLU A 417 24.46 17.81 2.72
C GLU A 417 24.17 17.53 1.23
N PHE A 418 22.90 17.55 0.83
CA PHE A 418 22.49 17.09 -0.50
C PHE A 418 23.14 17.89 -1.62
N SER A 419 23.67 17.15 -2.59
CA SER A 419 24.00 17.67 -3.91
C SER A 419 22.75 18.13 -4.65
N ARG A 420 22.94 18.92 -5.72
CA ARG A 420 21.84 19.34 -6.61
C ARG A 420 21.04 18.16 -7.17
N ALA A 421 21.72 17.07 -7.52
CA ALA A 421 21.08 15.86 -8.03
C ALA A 421 20.23 15.18 -6.95
N GLU A 422 20.75 15.06 -5.72
CA GLU A 422 19.98 14.51 -4.60
C GLU A 422 18.78 15.38 -4.26
N LEU A 423 18.91 16.72 -4.24
CA LEU A 423 17.76 17.62 -4.09
C LEU A 423 16.70 17.35 -5.18
N GLY A 424 17.11 17.17 -6.42
CA GLY A 424 16.22 16.85 -7.54
C GLY A 424 15.47 15.51 -7.42
N ALA A 425 15.92 14.60 -6.56
CA ALA A 425 15.28 13.32 -6.24
C ALA A 425 14.41 13.36 -4.96
N HIS A 426 14.30 14.51 -4.31
CA HIS A 426 13.48 14.70 -3.11
C HIS A 426 12.40 15.77 -3.32
N ILE A 427 11.34 15.67 -2.52
CA ILE A 427 10.32 16.71 -2.39
C ILE A 427 10.12 17.04 -0.91
N LEU A 428 9.74 18.29 -0.62
CA LEU A 428 9.16 18.64 0.67
C LEU A 428 7.64 18.52 0.59
N MET A 429 7.05 17.94 1.62
CA MET A 429 5.60 17.90 1.82
C MET A 429 5.27 18.52 3.17
N GLN A 430 4.18 19.27 3.24
CA GLN A 430 3.65 19.80 4.49
C GLN A 430 3.32 18.63 5.43
N LYS A 431 3.82 18.69 6.66
CA LYS A 431 3.46 17.74 7.72
C LYS A 431 2.02 18.02 8.15
N LEU A 432 1.20 16.98 8.11
CA LEU A 432 -0.20 17.04 8.51
C LEU A 432 -0.34 16.77 10.01
N ALA A 433 -1.41 17.27 10.61
CA ALA A 433 -1.84 16.96 11.96
C ALA A 433 -2.95 15.89 11.89
N PRO A 434 -2.62 14.59 11.94
CA PRO A 434 -3.61 13.54 11.75
C PRO A 434 -4.60 13.44 12.91
N LEU A 435 -5.81 12.94 12.63
CA LEU A 435 -6.75 12.50 13.66
C LEU A 435 -6.14 11.37 14.50
N VAL A 436 -6.05 11.60 15.81
CA VAL A 436 -5.56 10.65 16.81
C VAL A 436 -6.74 9.97 17.50
N VAL A 437 -6.72 8.64 17.57
CA VAL A 437 -7.74 7.83 18.24
C VAL A 437 -7.06 6.66 18.97
N PRO A 438 -7.47 6.29 20.20
CA PRO A 438 -6.95 5.07 20.84
C PRO A 438 -7.40 3.81 20.10
N ASN A 439 -6.62 2.71 20.15
CA ASN A 439 -7.02 1.39 19.68
C ASN A 439 -6.10 0.29 20.25
N PHE A 440 -6.48 -0.98 20.08
CA PHE A 440 -5.65 -2.14 20.43
C PHE A 440 -4.90 -2.63 19.19
N LEU A 441 -3.57 -2.63 19.25
CA LEU A 441 -2.70 -3.15 18.20
C LEU A 441 -2.33 -4.59 18.52
N VAL A 442 -2.75 -5.50 17.63
CA VAL A 442 -2.49 -6.93 17.75
C VAL A 442 -1.39 -7.30 16.77
N ARG A 443 -0.23 -7.68 17.30
CA ARG A 443 0.96 -8.03 16.52
C ARG A 443 1.40 -9.45 16.90
N PRO A 444 1.86 -10.26 15.94
CA PRO A 444 2.34 -11.60 16.26
C PRO A 444 3.51 -11.57 17.23
N LEU A 445 3.55 -12.53 18.17
CA LEU A 445 4.63 -12.69 19.14
C LEU A 445 4.87 -11.48 20.06
N GLN A 446 3.89 -10.60 20.19
CA GLN A 446 3.94 -9.44 21.06
C GLN A 446 2.66 -9.36 21.89
N ASP A 447 2.78 -8.78 23.09
CA ASP A 447 1.60 -8.45 23.88
C ASP A 447 0.76 -7.39 23.17
N VAL A 448 -0.54 -7.45 23.36
CA VAL A 448 -1.49 -6.47 22.80
C VAL A 448 -1.19 -5.10 23.39
N GLN A 449 -1.05 -4.10 22.53
CA GLN A 449 -0.76 -2.73 22.96
C GLN A 449 -2.01 -1.86 22.83
N PHE A 450 -2.40 -1.16 23.89
CA PHE A 450 -3.44 -0.14 23.86
C PHE A 450 -2.78 1.25 23.77
N GLU A 451 -2.85 1.87 22.60
CA GLU A 451 -2.12 3.09 22.28
C GLU A 451 -2.98 4.08 21.49
N ASN A 452 -2.57 5.35 21.51
CA ASN A 452 -3.06 6.33 20.56
C ASN A 452 -2.48 6.05 19.17
N ILE A 453 -3.35 5.98 18.18
CA ILE A 453 -2.99 5.66 16.79
C ILE A 453 -3.44 6.76 15.84
N VAL A 454 -2.78 6.80 14.69
CA VAL A 454 -3.14 7.62 13.54
C VAL A 454 -3.37 6.71 12.34
N SER A 455 -4.31 7.09 11.48
CA SER A 455 -4.76 6.27 10.36
C SER A 455 -4.58 6.95 9.01
N GLU A 456 -4.13 6.18 8.03
CA GLU A 456 -4.07 6.52 6.62
C GLU A 456 -5.13 5.72 5.86
N LEU A 457 -6.04 6.42 5.18
CA LEU A 457 -7.11 5.85 4.36
C LEU A 457 -6.63 5.70 2.92
N GLY A 458 -6.49 4.46 2.46
CA GLY A 458 -6.25 4.12 1.06
C GLY A 458 -7.56 3.81 0.32
N ILE A 459 -7.83 4.50 -0.78
CA ILE A 459 -9.00 4.23 -1.65
C ILE A 459 -8.53 3.54 -2.93
N PHE A 460 -9.13 2.39 -3.24
CA PHE A 460 -8.80 1.61 -4.43
C PHE A 460 -9.70 1.95 -5.63
N GLY A 461 -9.12 1.89 -6.82
CA GLY A 461 -9.87 1.92 -8.08
C GLY A 461 -9.09 1.29 -9.23
N PHE A 462 -9.77 0.98 -10.33
CA PHE A 462 -9.12 0.70 -11.61
C PHE A 462 -9.77 1.43 -12.79
N LEU A 463 -8.93 1.78 -13.78
CA LEU A 463 -9.36 2.38 -15.04
C LEU A 463 -8.78 1.55 -16.20
N LEU A 464 -9.65 1.05 -17.09
CA LEU A 464 -9.26 0.44 -18.37
C LEU A 464 -9.48 1.45 -19.48
N GLY A 465 -8.42 1.80 -20.20
CA GLY A 465 -8.43 2.80 -21.26
C GLY A 465 -7.50 2.47 -22.42
N ASN A 466 -7.61 3.27 -23.48
CA ASN A 466 -6.76 3.21 -24.67
C ASN A 466 -5.94 4.49 -24.76
N VAL A 467 -4.60 4.38 -24.69
CA VAL A 467 -3.70 5.54 -24.65
C VAL A 467 -3.61 6.28 -25.99
N HIS A 468 -3.86 5.62 -27.11
CA HIS A 468 -3.84 6.27 -28.44
C HIS A 468 -5.10 7.12 -28.67
N THR A 469 -6.27 6.54 -28.42
CA THR A 469 -7.55 7.24 -28.63
C THR A 469 -7.95 8.10 -27.44
N LYS A 470 -7.24 7.96 -26.31
CA LYS A 470 -7.57 8.57 -25.00
C LYS A 470 -8.95 8.19 -24.47
N SER A 471 -9.55 7.13 -25.01
CA SER A 471 -10.89 6.66 -24.60
C SER A 471 -10.82 5.81 -23.33
N VAL A 472 -11.80 5.98 -22.45
CA VAL A 472 -11.96 5.20 -21.22
C VAL A 472 -13.11 4.22 -21.39
N GLN A 473 -12.87 2.93 -21.15
CA GLN A 473 -13.88 1.87 -21.23
C GLN A 473 -14.54 1.63 -19.87
N HIS A 474 -13.73 1.61 -18.81
CA HIS A 474 -14.18 1.42 -17.43
C HIS A 474 -13.36 2.32 -16.51
N ASN A 475 -14.01 2.95 -15.53
CA ASN A 475 -13.37 3.72 -14.47
C ASN A 475 -14.19 3.52 -13.18
N VAL A 476 -13.66 2.70 -12.26
CA VAL A 476 -14.41 2.20 -11.11
C VAL A 476 -13.61 2.40 -9.84
N GLN A 477 -14.24 3.00 -8.82
CA GLN A 477 -13.80 2.94 -7.44
C GLN A 477 -14.50 1.75 -6.77
N ARG A 478 -13.72 0.86 -6.14
CA ARG A 478 -14.29 -0.25 -5.35
C ARG A 478 -13.28 -0.73 -4.30
N GLY A 479 -13.64 -0.51 -3.05
CA GLY A 479 -12.85 -0.90 -1.90
C GLY A 479 -11.96 0.21 -1.33
N HIS A 480 -11.54 -0.03 -0.09
CA HIS A 480 -10.71 0.85 0.72
C HIS A 480 -9.80 0.02 1.64
N TYR A 481 -8.80 0.64 2.22
CA TYR A 481 -7.87 0.05 3.17
C TYR A 481 -7.50 1.11 4.19
N THR A 482 -7.37 0.73 5.46
CA THR A 482 -6.86 1.62 6.49
C THR A 482 -5.57 1.06 7.04
N ARG A 483 -4.54 1.89 7.06
CA ARG A 483 -3.27 1.60 7.71
C ARG A 483 -3.18 2.43 8.97
N SER A 484 -3.06 1.77 10.11
CA SER A 484 -2.95 2.42 11.42
C SER A 484 -1.56 2.20 11.99
N LYS A 485 -1.01 3.24 12.60
CA LYS A 485 0.28 3.21 13.30
C LYS A 485 0.16 3.93 14.63
N SER A 486 1.06 3.63 15.56
CA SER A 486 1.19 4.39 16.80
C SER A 486 1.43 5.87 16.47
N GLN A 487 0.87 6.78 17.26
CA GLN A 487 1.08 8.22 17.11
C GLN A 487 2.57 8.58 17.19
N GLU A 488 3.34 7.83 17.98
CA GLU A 488 4.78 8.03 18.17
C GLU A 488 5.61 7.51 16.99
N ALA A 489 5.02 6.72 16.09
CA ALA A 489 5.72 6.14 14.95
C ALA A 489 5.79 7.11 13.76
N GLU A 490 7.01 7.48 13.38
CA GLU A 490 7.25 8.30 12.18
C GLU A 490 6.88 7.55 10.89
N GLU A 491 7.21 6.25 10.81
CA GLU A 491 6.98 5.39 9.64
C GLU A 491 5.85 4.38 9.87
N GLY A 492 4.98 4.19 8.87
CA GLY A 492 3.79 3.33 8.97
C GLY A 492 3.89 1.99 8.23
N ALA A 493 4.99 1.72 7.52
CA ALA A 493 5.12 0.48 6.77
C ALA A 493 5.03 -0.73 7.71
N LEU A 494 4.18 -1.70 7.37
CA LEU A 494 4.18 -3.04 7.97
C LEU A 494 5.48 -3.76 7.56
N ARG A 495 6.60 -3.31 8.11
CA ARG A 495 7.85 -4.04 8.02
C ARG A 495 7.68 -5.25 8.95
N PRO A 496 7.89 -6.48 8.48
CA PRO A 496 8.14 -7.57 9.41
C PRO A 496 9.39 -7.17 10.20
N PHE A 497 9.19 -7.00 11.51
CA PHE A 497 10.20 -7.01 12.57
C PHE A 497 11.56 -6.42 12.16
N SER A 498 11.75 -5.11 12.39
CA SER A 498 13.09 -4.51 12.37
C SER A 498 13.86 -4.92 13.62
N GLU A 499 15.04 -5.50 13.45
CA GLU A 499 16.22 -5.66 14.33
C GLU A 499 16.10 -6.05 15.82
N GLU A 500 14.98 -5.82 16.51
CA GLU A 500 14.81 -6.14 17.94
C GLU A 500 14.57 -7.64 18.19
N ALA A 501 14.14 -8.40 17.18
CA ALA A 501 14.00 -9.86 17.27
C ALA A 501 15.35 -10.61 17.39
N ARG A 502 16.50 -9.94 17.13
CA ARG A 502 17.83 -10.52 17.40
C ARG A 502 18.02 -10.90 18.87
N LEU A 503 17.30 -10.26 19.80
CA LEU A 503 17.37 -10.58 21.23
C LEU A 503 16.59 -11.85 21.61
N VAL A 504 15.58 -12.25 20.82
CA VAL A 504 14.83 -13.51 21.06
C VAL A 504 15.54 -14.71 20.45
N GLU A 505 16.29 -14.49 19.36
CA GLU A 505 17.12 -15.50 18.68
C GLU A 505 18.14 -16.14 19.63
N PHE A 506 18.68 -15.36 20.59
CA PHE A 506 19.65 -15.88 21.56
C PHE A 506 19.03 -16.87 22.56
N ARG A 507 17.75 -16.70 22.96
CA ARG A 507 17.10 -17.61 23.93
C ARG A 507 16.53 -18.88 23.31
N MET A 508 16.03 -18.83 22.08
CA MET A 508 15.51 -20.04 21.41
C MET A 508 16.62 -20.96 20.89
N CYS A 509 17.74 -20.41 20.41
CA CYS A 509 18.90 -21.23 20.02
C CYS A 509 19.52 -21.97 21.20
N ASP A 510 19.52 -21.37 22.40
CA ASP A 510 20.05 -22.02 23.61
C ASP A 510 19.10 -23.12 24.12
N LEU A 511 17.77 -22.91 24.08
CA LEU A 511 16.78 -23.94 24.40
C LEU A 511 16.80 -25.13 23.43
N LEU A 512 17.01 -24.89 22.13
CA LEU A 512 17.15 -25.95 21.13
C LEU A 512 18.48 -26.71 21.24
N LYS A 513 19.57 -26.03 21.63
CA LYS A 513 20.85 -26.68 21.94
C LYS A 513 20.75 -27.53 23.21
N GLU A 514 20.07 -27.04 24.25
CA GLU A 514 19.83 -27.81 25.48
C GLU A 514 18.95 -29.05 25.20
N TRP A 515 17.89 -28.91 24.39
CA TRP A 515 17.03 -30.04 23.99
C TRP A 515 17.79 -31.07 23.14
N ALA A 516 18.61 -30.63 22.19
CA ALA A 516 19.46 -31.51 21.39
C ALA A 516 20.49 -32.25 22.25
N PHE A 517 21.12 -31.55 23.20
CA PHE A 517 22.10 -32.13 24.13
C PHE A 517 21.47 -33.18 25.05
N PHE A 518 20.25 -32.93 25.54
CA PHE A 518 19.49 -33.85 26.39
C PHE A 518 19.12 -35.14 25.64
N ASN A 519 18.75 -35.05 24.36
CA ASN A 519 18.38 -36.21 23.55
C ASN A 519 19.58 -37.06 23.12
N THR A 520 20.76 -36.46 22.86
CA THR A 520 21.99 -37.22 22.58
C THR A 520 22.57 -37.94 23.80
N ARG A 521 22.38 -37.44 25.02
CA ARG A 521 22.78 -38.15 26.26
C ARG A 521 21.86 -39.34 26.59
N ASN A 522 20.57 -39.24 26.27
CA ASN A 522 19.62 -40.33 26.51
C ASN A 522 19.72 -41.45 25.47
N SER A 523 20.09 -41.15 24.21
CA SER A 523 20.31 -42.18 23.19
C SER A 523 21.61 -42.97 23.43
N THR A 524 22.68 -42.30 23.87
CA THR A 524 23.96 -42.93 24.23
C THR A 524 23.86 -43.80 25.49
N ARG A 525 23.09 -43.39 26.51
CA ARG A 525 22.83 -44.23 27.71
C ARG A 525 22.01 -45.49 27.41
N ARG A 526 21.01 -45.42 26.51
CA ARG A 526 20.23 -46.61 26.09
C ARG A 526 21.06 -47.59 25.26
N ALA A 527 21.95 -47.11 24.40
CA ALA A 527 22.84 -47.97 23.62
C ALA A 527 23.89 -48.71 24.47
N SER A 528 24.32 -48.13 25.60
CA SER A 528 25.23 -48.80 26.54
C SER A 528 24.57 -49.86 27.43
N SER A 529 23.26 -49.78 27.69
CA SER A 529 22.56 -50.78 28.52
C SER A 529 22.13 -52.05 27.76
N GLU A 530 22.02 -52.00 26.43
CA GLU A 530 21.66 -53.17 25.61
C GLU A 530 22.86 -54.04 25.19
N LYS A 531 24.08 -53.50 25.20
CA LYS A 531 25.31 -54.28 24.91
C LYS A 531 25.87 -55.06 26.11
N GLY A 532 25.34 -54.88 27.31
CA GLY A 532 25.76 -55.61 28.53
C GLY A 532 24.90 -56.83 28.89
N ARG A 533 23.92 -57.22 28.05
CA ARG A 533 23.02 -58.37 28.30
C ARG A 533 23.10 -59.49 27.25
N ARG A 534 24.11 -59.46 26.38
CA ARG A 534 24.50 -60.57 25.51
C ARG A 534 26.02 -60.67 25.44
N ALA A 535 26.61 -61.27 26.47
CA ALA A 535 27.91 -61.92 26.46
C ALA A 535 27.89 -62.99 27.56
#